data_AF-A0A1M5AFQ5-F1
#
_entry.id   AF-A0A1M5AFQ5-F1
#
_cell.length_a   1.000
_cell.length_b   1.000
_cell.length_c   1.000
_cell.angle_alpha   90.00
_cell.angle_beta   90.00
_cell.angle_gamma   90.00
#
_symmetry.space_group_name_H-M   'P 1'
#
loop_
_entity.id
_entity.type
_entity.pdbx_description
1 polymer ?
#
loop_
_entity_poly.entity_id
_entity_poly.type
_entity_poly.pdbx_seq_one_letter_code
_entity_poly.pdbx_strand_id
1 'polypeptide(L)' 'MKFDLHTHHNRCGHAYGKIEEYIEAAIRKGLQMIGISDHSLFLQVKKII' A
#
# COMPACT_ATOMS: atom_id res chain seq x y z
N MET A 1 -3.84 -17.71 10.67
CA MET A 1 -3.93 -17.09 9.35
C MET A 1 -3.17 -15.78 9.37
N LYS A 2 -2.15 -15.60 8.52
CA LYS A 2 -1.29 -14.39 8.55
C LYS A 2 -1.76 -13.38 7.50
N PHE A 3 -2.08 -12.17 7.91
CA PHE A 3 -2.58 -11.14 7.00
C PHE A 3 -2.10 -9.74 7.36
N ASP A 4 -2.11 -8.85 6.36
CA ASP A 4 -1.90 -7.40 6.52
C ASP A 4 -2.88 -6.67 5.61
N LEU A 5 -3.83 -5.93 6.20
CA LEU A 5 -4.88 -5.25 5.44
C LEU A 5 -4.69 -3.74 5.38
N HIS A 6 -3.58 -3.24 5.89
CA HIS A 6 -3.30 -1.81 5.93
C HIS A 6 -1.98 -1.52 5.22
N THR A 7 -2.02 -1.58 3.90
CA THR A 7 -0.90 -1.17 3.06
C THR A 7 -1.32 -0.05 2.11
N HIS A 8 -0.36 0.75 1.67
CA HIS A 8 -0.53 1.85 0.73
C HIS A 8 0.43 1.66 -0.44
N HIS A 9 0.03 2.07 -1.64
CA HIS A 9 0.89 2.05 -2.82
C HIS A 9 1.20 3.47 -3.33
N ASN A 10 2.02 3.56 -4.39
CA ASN A 10 2.50 4.82 -4.95
C ASN A 10 1.43 5.88 -5.31
N ARG A 11 0.14 5.53 -5.45
CA ARG A 11 -0.91 6.53 -5.72
C ARG A 11 -1.48 7.20 -4.46
N CYS A 12 -1.06 6.79 -3.25
CA CYS A 12 -1.60 7.37 -2.01
C CYS A 12 -1.06 8.77 -1.67
N GLY A 13 0.03 9.22 -2.32
CA GLY A 13 0.65 10.52 -2.12
C GLY A 13 1.87 10.53 -1.19
N HIS A 14 2.09 9.49 -0.37
CA HIS A 14 3.23 9.39 0.53
C HIS A 14 3.97 8.03 0.57
N ALA A 15 3.35 6.97 0.05
CA ALA A 15 3.96 5.65 -0.03
C ALA A 15 4.65 5.47 -1.37
N TYR A 16 5.55 4.50 -1.43
CA TYR A 16 6.33 4.16 -2.61
C TYR A 16 6.09 2.70 -2.98
N GLY A 17 6.37 2.35 -4.23
CA GLY A 17 6.21 1.00 -4.75
C GLY A 17 4.85 0.74 -5.40
N LYS A 18 4.86 -0.19 -6.35
CA LYS A 18 3.68 -0.67 -7.09
C LYS A 18 3.01 -1.80 -6.32
N ILE A 19 1.73 -2.04 -6.58
CA ILE A 19 0.96 -3.10 -5.91
C ILE A 19 1.65 -4.47 -6.08
N GLU A 20 2.22 -4.75 -7.25
CA GLU A 20 2.92 -6.00 -7.55
C GLU A 20 4.09 -6.26 -6.59
N GLU A 21 4.86 -5.22 -6.26
CA GLU A 21 6.00 -5.33 -5.33
C GLU A 21 5.52 -5.70 -3.91
N TYR A 22 4.35 -5.22 -3.51
CA TYR A 22 3.71 -5.55 -2.24
C TYR A 22 3.18 -6.99 -2.23
N ILE A 23 2.60 -7.46 -3.34
CA ILE A 23 2.14 -8.85 -3.49
C ILE A 23 3.33 -9.81 -3.36
N GLU A 24 4.43 -9.55 -4.06
CA GLU A 24 5.62 -10.40 -3.96
C GLU A 24 6.22 -10.41 -2.55
N ALA A 25 6.26 -9.25 -1.90
CA ALA A 25 6.72 -9.15 -0.51
C ALA A 25 5.80 -9.92 0.44
N ALA A 26 4.49 -9.89 0.21
CA ALA A 26 3.50 -10.64 0.98
C ALA A 26 3.75 -12.16 0.85
N ILE A 27 3.98 -12.65 -0.37
CA ILE A 27 4.34 -14.05 -0.65
C ILE A 27 5.62 -14.44 0.09
N ARG A 28 6.70 -13.65 -0.06
CA ARG A 28 7.98 -13.91 0.64
C ARG A 28 7.85 -13.93 2.16
N LYS A 29 6.92 -13.15 2.72
CA LYS A 29 6.64 -13.09 4.17
C LYS A 29 5.64 -14.14 4.67
N GLY A 30 5.13 -14.98 3.78
CA GLY A 30 4.12 -16.00 4.10
C GLY A 30 2.77 -15.40 4.53
N LEU A 31 2.39 -14.24 4.00
CA LEU A 31 1.04 -13.70 4.16
C LEU A 31 0.07 -14.50 3.30
N GLN A 32 -1.06 -14.87 3.90
CA GLN A 32 -2.18 -15.55 3.22
C GLN A 32 -3.20 -14.55 2.66
N MET A 33 -3.21 -13.32 3.17
CA MET A 33 -4.06 -12.23 2.68
C MET A 33 -3.35 -10.89 2.83
N ILE A 34 -3.45 -10.05 1.81
CA ILE A 34 -2.97 -8.66 1.84
C ILE A 34 -4.08 -7.74 1.34
N GLY A 35 -4.23 -6.57 1.96
CA GLY A 35 -5.18 -5.53 1.58
C GLY A 35 -4.48 -4.21 1.27
N ILE A 36 -4.90 -3.56 0.18
CA ILE A 36 -4.51 -2.18 -0.15
C ILE A 36 -5.60 -1.26 0.40
N SER A 37 -5.22 -0.40 1.34
CA SER A 37 -6.11 0.55 2.03
C SER A 37 -5.65 1.97 1.76
N ASP A 38 -5.52 2.32 0.48
CA ASP A 38 -5.11 3.66 0.10
C ASP A 38 -6.08 4.72 0.61
N HIS A 39 -5.58 5.95 0.52
CA HIS A 39 -6.35 7.13 0.82
C HIS A 39 -7.44 7.26 -0.23
N SER A 40 -8.69 7.32 0.22
CA SER A 40 -9.81 7.71 -0.64
C SER A 40 -9.50 9.04 -1.32
N LEU A 41 -10.01 9.25 -2.54
CA LEU A 41 -9.79 10.43 -3.39
C LEU A 41 -10.07 11.74 -2.63
N PHE A 42 -9.09 12.19 -1.89
CA PHE A 42 -8.99 13.49 -1.29
C PHE A 42 -7.63 13.98 -1.78
N LEU A 43 -7.63 15.04 -2.60
CA LEU A 43 -6.41 15.66 -3.09
C LEU A 43 -5.46 15.89 -1.90
N GLN A 44 -4.49 14.99 -1.70
CA GLN A 44 -3.36 15.26 -0.84
C GLN A 44 -2.49 16.23 -1.63
N VAL A 45 -2.88 17.50 -1.56
CA VAL A 45 -2.07 18.61 -2.03
C VAL A 45 -0.72 18.45 -1.33
N LYS A 46 0.33 18.13 -2.09
CA LYS A 46 1.69 18.22 -1.57
C LYS A 46 1.82 19.61 -0.99
N LYS A 47 2.04 19.72 0.32
CA LYS A 47 2.42 21.00 0.94
C LYS A 47 3.75 21.39 0.31
N ILE A 48 3.69 22.25 -0.70
CA ILE A 48 4.83 23.00 -1.19
C ILE A 48 5.04 24.09 -0.13
N ILE A 49 5.93 23.80 0.80
CA ILE A 49 6.64 24.80 1.59
C ILE A 49 7.98 25.06 0.91
#